data_AF-A0A0N0SGA9-F1
#
_entry.id   AF-A0A0N0SGA9-F1
#
_cell.length_a   1.000
_cell.length_b   1.000
_cell.length_c   1.000
_cell.angle_alpha   90.00
_cell.angle_beta   90.00
_cell.angle_gamma   90.00
#
_symmetry.space_group_name_H-M   'P 1'
#
loop_
_entity.id
_entity.type
_entity.pdbx_description
1 polymer ?
#
loop_
_entity_poly.entity_id
_entity_poly.type
_entity_poly.pdbx_seq_one_letter_code
_entity_poly.pdbx_strand_id
1 'polypeptide(L)'
;MSLEHSFLAVYGVELPGADWVHVYDRLEELRRAQSPAGDAEDVQLFTVSGDRGPSRVVIGAAVVGFEPGSCKSVRDFTLSPERDEVVRRAAVSVGHAEPVEPGWLFMYDLS
;
A
#
# COMPACT_ATOMS: atom_id res chain seq x y z
N MET A 1 15.65 24.19 -8.98
CA MET A 1 15.45 22.75 -8.82
C MET A 1 13.96 22.55 -8.66
N SER A 2 13.29 22.00 -9.66
CA SER A 2 11.86 21.66 -9.55
C SER A 2 11.78 20.41 -8.68
N LEU A 3 11.05 20.48 -7.58
CA LEU A 3 10.69 19.28 -6.83
C LEU A 3 9.76 18.49 -7.75
N GLU A 4 10.21 17.32 -8.23
CA GLU A 4 9.37 16.43 -9.03
C GLU A 4 8.40 15.76 -8.07
N HIS A 5 7.25 16.40 -7.87
CA HIS A 5 6.19 15.90 -7.02
C HIS A 5 5.44 14.77 -7.74
N SER A 6 5.62 13.54 -7.26
CA SER A 6 4.87 12.40 -7.78
C SER A 6 3.67 12.10 -6.89
N PHE A 7 2.49 12.06 -7.50
CA PHE A 7 1.28 11.58 -6.82
C PHE A 7 1.08 10.11 -7.17
N LEU A 8 0.80 9.29 -6.17
CA LEU A 8 0.58 7.85 -6.33
C LEU A 8 -0.84 7.51 -5.86
N ALA A 9 -1.50 6.59 -6.56
CA ALA A 9 -2.65 5.86 -6.04
C ALA A 9 -2.21 4.43 -5.75
N VAL A 10 -2.40 3.99 -4.52
CA VAL A 10 -2.06 2.65 -4.06
C VAL A 10 -3.35 1.89 -3.81
N TYR A 11 -3.51 0.71 -4.41
CA TYR A 11 -4.59 -0.20 -4.03
C TYR A 11 -4.14 -1.04 -2.85
N GLY A 12 -4.68 -0.76 -1.68
CA GLY A 12 -4.12 -1.27 -0.44
C GLY A 12 -4.98 -0.97 0.77
N VAL A 13 -4.36 -1.05 1.93
CA VAL A 13 -5.01 -0.69 3.20
C VAL A 13 -4.02 -0.04 4.16
N GLU A 14 -4.52 0.91 4.93
CA GLU A 14 -3.82 1.44 6.09
C GLU A 14 -3.90 0.42 7.24
N LEU A 15 -2.82 0.28 8.00
CA LEU A 15 -2.73 -0.59 9.17
C LEU A 15 -2.57 0.29 10.42
N PRO A 16 -3.67 0.75 11.05
CA PRO A 16 -3.60 1.65 12.18
C PRO A 16 -2.81 1.06 13.35
N GLY A 17 -1.89 1.84 13.91
CA GLY A 17 -1.07 1.41 15.05
C GLY A 17 -0.04 0.33 14.76
N ALA A 18 0.12 -0.08 13.49
CA ALA A 18 1.16 -1.03 13.10
C ALA A 18 2.54 -0.38 13.17
N ASP A 19 3.51 -1.16 13.67
CA ASP A 19 4.91 -0.77 13.64
C ASP A 19 5.51 -1.05 12.25
N TRP A 20 6.15 -0.03 11.66
CA TRP A 20 6.68 -0.13 10.31
C TRP A 20 7.73 -1.23 10.15
N VAL A 21 8.65 -1.36 11.12
CA VAL A 21 9.74 -2.35 11.06
C VAL A 21 9.15 -3.76 11.14
N HIS A 22 8.18 -3.97 12.04
CA HIS A 22 7.48 -5.24 12.13
C HIS A 22 6.80 -5.63 10.83
N VAL A 23 6.06 -4.71 10.20
CA VAL A 23 5.35 -4.98 8.95
C VAL A 23 6.35 -5.27 7.82
N TYR A 24 7.46 -4.51 7.75
CA TYR A 24 8.51 -4.75 6.77
C TYR A 24 9.10 -6.16 6.88
N ASP A 25 9.52 -6.56 8.08
CA ASP A 25 10.14 -7.87 8.31
C ASP A 25 9.18 -9.01 7.94
N ARG A 26 7.89 -8.87 8.27
CA ARG A 26 6.87 -9.87 7.93
C ARG A 26 6.60 -9.96 6.43
N LEU A 27 6.57 -8.84 5.72
CA LEU A 27 6.42 -8.85 4.26
C LEU A 27 7.64 -9.50 3.59
N GLU A 28 8.84 -9.26 4.09
CA GLU A 28 10.07 -9.90 3.60
C GLU A 28 10.06 -11.42 3.85
N GLU A 29 9.60 -11.87 5.03
CA GLU A 29 9.38 -13.29 5.32
C GLU A 29 8.39 -13.93 4.32
N LEU A 30 7.27 -13.24 4.03
CA LEU A 30 6.28 -13.70 3.06
C LEU A 30 6.86 -13.81 1.65
N ARG A 31 7.62 -12.80 1.20
CA ARG A 31 8.30 -12.83 -0.10
C ARG A 31 9.27 -14.01 -0.21
N ARG A 32 10.03 -14.29 0.86
CA ARG A 32 10.96 -15.44 0.91
C ARG A 32 10.24 -16.79 0.92
N ALA A 33 9.06 -16.85 1.54
CA ALA A 33 8.27 -18.07 1.60
C ALA A 33 7.53 -18.37 0.28
N GLN A 34 7.32 -17.35 -0.56
CA GLN A 34 6.70 -17.49 -1.87
C GLN A 34 7.73 -18.03 -2.88
N SER A 35 7.36 -19.12 -3.55
CA SER A 35 8.21 -19.76 -4.55
C SER A 35 8.35 -18.85 -5.79
N PRO A 36 9.51 -18.77 -6.46
CA PRO A 36 9.76 -17.85 -7.58
C PRO A 36 8.91 -18.10 -8.85
N ALA A 37 8.01 -19.09 -8.82
CA ALA A 37 7.12 -19.47 -9.93
C ALA A 37 5.63 -19.17 -9.66
N GLY A 38 5.28 -18.53 -8.54
CA GLY A 38 3.90 -18.19 -8.21
C GLY A 38 3.56 -16.76 -8.62
N ASP A 39 2.39 -16.56 -9.23
CA ASP A 39 1.70 -15.28 -9.47
C ASP A 39 1.35 -14.55 -8.15
N ALA A 40 2.33 -14.36 -7.27
CA ALA A 40 2.14 -13.56 -6.09
C ALA A 40 2.17 -12.09 -6.51
N GLU A 41 1.00 -11.46 -6.49
CA GLU A 41 0.92 -10.00 -6.55
C GLU A 41 1.82 -9.42 -5.45
N ASP A 42 2.86 -8.70 -5.86
CA ASP A 42 3.89 -8.12 -4.99
C ASP A 42 3.27 -7.06 -4.08
N VAL A 43 2.89 -7.46 -2.85
CA VAL A 43 2.48 -6.50 -1.83
C VAL A 43 3.70 -5.69 -1.39
N GLN A 44 3.58 -4.38 -1.50
CA GLN A 44 4.60 -3.39 -1.15
C GLN A 44 4.22 -2.64 0.12
N LEU A 45 5.24 -2.23 0.86
CA LEU A 45 5.12 -1.40 2.04
C LEU A 45 5.27 0.06 1.68
N PHE A 46 4.34 0.88 2.16
CA PHE A 46 4.32 2.32 2.00
C PHE A 46 4.21 3.00 3.35
N THR A 47 4.82 4.19 3.46
CA THR A 47 4.72 5.02 4.65
C THR A 47 4.08 6.35 4.27
N VAL A 48 2.98 6.70 4.92
CA VAL A 48 2.31 7.98 4.71
C VAL A 48 2.62 8.90 5.87
N SER A 49 3.56 9.82 5.67
CA SER A 49 3.86 10.90 6.60
C SER A 49 2.90 12.06 6.34
N GLY A 50 2.07 12.41 7.32
CA GLY A 50 1.19 13.58 7.24
C GLY A 50 1.74 14.75 8.05
N ASP A 51 1.32 15.97 7.73
CA ASP A 51 1.76 17.20 8.42
C ASP A 51 1.41 17.25 9.92
N ARG A 52 0.51 16.38 10.39
CA ARG A 52 0.06 16.29 11.78
C ARG A 52 -0.25 14.84 12.16
N GLY A 53 0.71 14.12 12.73
CA GLY A 53 0.48 12.80 13.32
C GLY A 53 1.66 11.83 13.17
N PRO A 54 1.57 10.65 13.80
CA PRO A 54 2.53 9.57 13.56
C PRO A 54 2.44 9.13 12.09
N SER A 55 3.57 8.70 11.52
CA SER A 55 3.61 8.08 10.20
C SER A 55 2.66 6.89 10.16
N ARG A 56 1.86 6.80 9.09
CA ARG A 56 0.88 5.73 8.89
C ARG A 56 1.49 4.65 8.01
N VAL A 57 1.25 3.40 8.37
CA VAL A 57 1.74 2.24 7.61
C VAL A 57 0.66 1.80 6.65
N VAL A 58 1.02 1.65 5.37
CA VAL A 58 0.13 1.19 4.31
C VAL A 58 0.79 0.00 3.62
N ILE A 59 0.00 -1.03 3.31
CA ILE A 59 0.42 -2.10 2.41
C ILE A 59 -0.42 -2.03 1.14
N GLY A 60 0.18 -2.27 -0.02
CA GLY A 60 -0.51 -2.15 -1.30
C GLY A 60 -0.11 -3.21 -2.31
N ALA A 61 -1.07 -3.70 -3.08
CA ALA A 61 -0.90 -4.70 -4.13
C ALA A 61 -0.78 -4.09 -5.54
N ALA A 62 -1.06 -2.79 -5.70
CA ALA A 62 -0.90 -2.08 -6.96
C ALA A 62 -0.59 -0.60 -6.74
N VAL A 63 0.16 0.00 -7.67
CA VAL A 63 0.52 1.42 -7.66
C VAL A 63 0.26 2.04 -9.04
N VAL A 64 -0.35 3.22 -9.05
CA VAL A 64 -0.53 4.04 -10.27
C VAL A 64 0.08 5.41 -10.00
N GLY A 65 1.04 5.83 -10.81
CA GLY A 65 1.63 7.16 -10.75
C GLY A 65 0.86 8.18 -11.59
N PHE A 66 0.88 9.44 -11.18
CA PHE A 66 0.29 10.55 -11.91
C PHE A 66 1.30 11.64 -12.22
N GLU A 67 1.13 12.27 -13.39
CA GLU A 67 1.86 13.49 -13.71
C GLU A 67 1.37 14.66 -12.84
N PRO A 68 2.28 15.58 -12.45
CA PRO A 68 1.91 16.81 -11.75
C PRO A 68 0.80 17.58 -12.48
N GLY A 69 -0.27 17.94 -11.76
CA GLY A 69 -1.43 18.63 -12.34
C GLY A 69 -2.56 17.72 -12.84
N SER A 70 -2.40 16.40 -12.76
CA SER A 70 -3.49 15.45 -13.00
C SER A 70 -4.57 15.55 -11.92
N CYS A 71 -5.83 15.83 -12.31
CA CYS A 71 -6.98 15.77 -11.41
C CYS A 71 -7.70 14.43 -11.58
N LYS A 72 -7.42 13.47 -10.69
CA LYS A 72 -8.06 12.14 -10.68
C LYS A 72 -8.83 11.92 -9.40
N SER A 73 -9.98 11.28 -9.50
CA SER A 73 -10.83 10.88 -8.37
C SER A 73 -10.62 9.41 -8.05
N VAL A 74 -10.81 9.00 -6.79
CA VAL A 74 -10.86 7.57 -6.39
C VAL A 74 -11.86 6.79 -7.28
N ARG A 75 -12.93 7.45 -7.73
CA ARG A 75 -13.97 6.85 -8.57
C ARG A 75 -13.51 6.52 -9.99
N ASP A 76 -12.37 7.04 -10.42
CA ASP A 76 -11.81 6.78 -11.74
C ASP A 76 -11.08 5.42 -11.78
N PHE A 77 -10.93 4.75 -10.63
CA PHE A 77 -10.25 3.47 -10.53
C PHE A 77 -11.23 2.33 -10.28
N THR A 78 -11.08 1.26 -11.06
CA THR A 78 -11.85 0.03 -10.88
C THR A 78 -11.44 -0.66 -9.58
N LEU A 79 -12.43 -1.08 -8.79
CA LEU A 79 -12.22 -1.98 -7.67
C LEU A 79 -11.82 -3.36 -8.19
N SER A 80 -10.94 -4.07 -7.49
CA SER A 80 -10.50 -5.41 -7.88
C SER A 80 -10.69 -6.37 -6.72
N PRO A 81 -11.75 -7.21 -6.75
CA PRO A 81 -11.99 -8.20 -5.71
C PRO A 81 -10.83 -9.19 -5.53
N GLU A 82 -10.08 -9.47 -6.61
CA GLU A 82 -8.88 -10.32 -6.56
C GLU A 82 -7.79 -9.69 -5.69
N ARG A 83 -7.56 -8.38 -5.85
CA ARG A 83 -6.61 -7.62 -5.02
C ARG A 83 -7.09 -7.45 -3.57
N ASP A 84 -8.40 -7.43 -3.32
CA ASP A 84 -8.93 -7.36 -1.95
C ASP A 84 -8.46 -8.55 -1.12
N GLU A 85 -8.55 -9.76 -1.70
CA GLU A 85 -8.12 -10.98 -1.03
C GLU A 85 -6.61 -11.01 -0.80
N VAL A 86 -5.82 -10.48 -1.75
CA VAL A 86 -4.37 -10.33 -1.59
C VAL A 86 -4.04 -9.38 -0.44
N VAL A 87 -4.65 -8.20 -0.40
CA VAL A 87 -4.41 -7.19 0.64
C VAL A 87 -4.84 -7.71 2.02
N ARG A 88 -6.01 -8.37 2.11
CA ARG A 88 -6.51 -8.96 3.35
C ARG A 88 -5.58 -10.06 3.87
N ARG A 89 -5.14 -10.98 3.00
CA ARG A 89 -4.18 -12.04 3.39
C ARG A 89 -2.85 -11.47 3.85
N ALA A 90 -2.34 -10.44 3.17
CA ALA A 90 -1.12 -9.76 3.58
C ALA A 90 -1.28 -9.08 4.94
N ALA A 91 -2.39 -8.36 5.19
CA ALA A 91 -2.69 -7.73 6.48
C ALA A 91 -2.70 -8.74 7.64
N VAL A 92 -3.36 -9.88 7.45
CA VAL A 92 -3.37 -10.98 8.44
C VAL A 92 -1.97 -11.53 8.66
N SER A 93 -1.19 -11.70 7.59
CA SER A 93 0.16 -12.27 7.65
C SER A 93 1.16 -11.37 8.37
N VAL A 94 0.96 -10.04 8.32
CA VAL A 94 1.75 -9.08 9.10
C VAL A 94 1.22 -8.88 10.52
N GLY A 95 0.28 -9.73 10.96
CA GLY A 95 -0.24 -9.73 12.32
C GLY A 95 -1.33 -8.69 12.60
N HIS A 96 -1.90 -8.06 11.57
CA HIS A 96 -3.00 -7.12 11.75
C HIS A 96 -4.33 -7.89 11.80
N ALA A 97 -4.92 -7.95 13.00
CA ALA A 97 -6.08 -8.79 13.30
C ALA A 97 -7.44 -8.12 13.06
N GLU A 98 -7.47 -6.79 12.93
CA GLU A 98 -8.71 -6.07 12.65
C GLU A 98 -9.15 -6.27 11.19
N PRO A 99 -10.48 -6.29 10.93
CA PRO A 99 -10.98 -6.34 9.57
C PRO A 99 -10.54 -5.08 8.82
N VAL A 100 -9.68 -5.29 7.83
CA VAL A 100 -9.23 -4.24 6.91
C VAL A 100 -10.19 -4.12 5.72
N GLU A 101 -10.43 -2.89 5.28
CA GLU A 101 -11.16 -2.59 4.04
C GLU A 101 -10.17 -2.11 2.97
N PRO A 102 -9.78 -2.96 2.01
CA PRO A 102 -8.92 -2.56 0.91
C PRO A 102 -9.59 -1.50 0.04
N GLY A 103 -8.78 -0.61 -0.54
CA GLY A 103 -9.25 0.40 -1.46
C GLY A 103 -8.11 1.25 -2.05
N TRP A 104 -8.50 2.21 -2.88
CA TRP A 104 -7.56 3.17 -3.45
C TRP A 104 -7.22 4.27 -2.45
N LEU A 105 -5.94 4.36 -2.11
CA LEU A 105 -5.34 5.35 -1.23
C LEU A 105 -4.47 6.30 -2.06
N PHE A 106 -4.73 7.61 -1.97
CA PHE A 106 -3.87 8.61 -2.59
C PHE A 106 -2.72 8.97 -1.67
N MET A 107 -1.52 8.85 -2.21
CA MET A 107 -0.27 9.10 -1.54
C MET A 107 0.51 10.19 -2.28
N TYR A 108 1.21 10.99 -1.49
CA TYR A 108 2.07 12.04 -1.99
C TYR A 108 3.51 11.66 -1.70
N ASP A 109 4.32 11.55 -2.75
CA ASP A 109 5.74 11.28 -2.62
C ASP A 109 6.51 12.61 -2.67
N LEU A 110 7.15 12.93 -1.54
CA LEU A 110 8.11 14.03 -1.41
C LEU A 110 9.50 13.45 -1.66
N SER A 111 9.79 13.11 -2.92
CA SER A 111 11.12 12.68 -3.36
C SER A 111 12.11 13.85 -3.36
#